data_AF-A0A2N7D3E4-F1
#
_entry.id   AF-A0A2N7D3E4-F1
#
_cell.length_a   1.000
_cell.length_b   1.000
_cell.length_c   1.000
_cell.angle_alpha   90.00
_cell.angle_beta   90.00
_cell.angle_gamma   90.00
#
_symmetry.space_group_name_H-M   'P 1'
#
loop_
_entity.id
_entity.type
_entity.pdbx_description
1 polymer ?
#
loop_
_entity_poly.entity_id
_entity_poly.type
_entity_poly.pdbx_seq_one_letter_code
_entity_poly.pdbx_strand_id
1 'polypeptide(L)'
;MQANMTGDDIMLAGKRILYSQLIIGSIFLLYEVFFKDKVNLESALTGMVIAIVPSLIGMIFASFKAKYRPKQSLNDLMQLSRNIKIIYTIVMFILTFRFMALRNVTVLAAYCITVLGFFISPLFKDKQENF
;
A
#
# COMPACT_ATOMS: atom_id res chain seq x y z
N MET A 1 -23.49 14.89 11.13
CA MET A 1 -22.78 15.19 9.88
C MET A 1 -21.25 15.19 10.00
N GLN A 2 -20.63 15.41 11.17
CA GLN A 2 -19.16 15.36 11.32
C GLN A 2 -18.49 13.99 11.04
N ALA A 3 -19.14 12.87 11.40
CA ALA A 3 -18.56 11.53 11.19
C ALA A 3 -18.39 11.13 9.72
N ASN A 4 -19.20 11.68 8.81
CA ASN A 4 -19.08 11.41 7.38
C ASN A 4 -17.82 12.11 6.81
N MET A 5 -17.53 13.33 7.27
CA MET A 5 -16.33 14.08 6.88
C MET A 5 -15.05 13.35 7.30
N THR A 6 -14.99 12.82 8.52
CA THR A 6 -13.79 12.12 9.03
C THR A 6 -13.49 10.81 8.28
N GLY A 7 -14.52 10.05 7.90
CA GLY A 7 -14.34 8.80 7.15
C GLY A 7 -13.86 9.03 5.71
N ASP A 8 -14.41 10.06 5.06
CA ASP A 8 -14.05 10.45 3.70
C ASP A 8 -12.64 11.05 3.64
N ASP A 9 -12.22 11.83 4.63
CA ASP A 9 -10.86 12.37 4.74
C ASP A 9 -9.81 11.26 4.92
N ILE A 10 -10.10 10.25 5.75
CA ILE A 10 -9.23 9.08 5.93
C ILE A 10 -9.13 8.29 4.62
N MET A 11 -10.24 8.14 3.91
CA MET A 11 -10.26 7.42 2.62
C MET A 11 -9.49 8.20 1.55
N LEU A 12 -9.61 9.53 1.51
CA LEU A 12 -8.90 10.38 0.57
C LEU A 12 -7.39 10.34 0.83
N ALA A 13 -6.96 10.45 2.09
CA ALA A 13 -5.56 10.34 2.48
C ALA A 13 -4.98 8.96 2.12
N GLY A 14 -5.73 7.90 2.40
CA GLY A 14 -5.36 6.55 1.99
C GLY A 14 -5.23 6.41 0.47
N LYS A 15 -6.21 6.91 -0.30
CA LYS A 15 -6.19 6.82 -1.76
C LYS A 15 -4.95 7.52 -2.35
N ARG A 16 -4.55 8.66 -1.79
CA ARG A 16 -3.30 9.36 -2.18
C ARG A 16 -2.05 8.51 -1.91
N ILE A 17 -2.00 7.85 -0.77
CA ILE A 17 -0.91 6.92 -0.44
C ILE A 17 -0.83 5.80 -1.48
N LEU A 18 -1.97 5.18 -1.82
CA LEU A 18 -2.02 4.12 -2.82
C LEU A 18 -1.58 4.58 -4.20
N TYR A 19 -2.03 5.76 -4.65
CA TYR A 19 -1.57 6.31 -5.92
C TYR A 19 -0.07 6.50 -5.95
N SER A 20 0.52 7.02 -4.86
CA SER A 20 1.97 7.19 -4.78
C SER A 20 2.72 5.86 -4.82
N GLN A 21 2.22 4.84 -4.11
CA GLN A 21 2.77 3.49 -4.17
C GLN A 21 2.65 2.88 -5.58
N LEU A 22 1.50 3.07 -6.25
CA LEU A 22 1.28 2.62 -7.62
C LEU A 22 2.26 3.29 -8.59
N ILE A 23 2.45 4.61 -8.51
CA ILE A 23 3.36 5.35 -9.39
C ILE A 23 4.79 4.85 -9.22
N ILE A 24 5.29 4.77 -7.99
CA ILE A 24 6.67 4.31 -7.75
C ILE A 24 6.85 2.84 -8.13
N GLY A 25 5.88 1.99 -7.78
CA GLY A 25 5.90 0.58 -8.16
C GLY A 25 5.90 0.40 -9.67
N SER A 26 5.10 1.17 -10.41
CA SER A 26 5.08 1.15 -11.87
C SER A 26 6.38 1.64 -12.49
N ILE A 27 7.03 2.67 -11.95
CA ILE A 27 8.35 3.12 -12.42
C ILE A 27 9.38 2.00 -12.26
N PHE A 28 9.37 1.31 -11.10
CA PHE A 28 10.25 0.18 -10.86
C PHE A 28 9.97 -1.00 -11.80
N LEU A 29 8.70 -1.29 -12.09
CA LEU A 29 8.32 -2.30 -13.07
C LEU A 29 8.80 -1.97 -14.47
N LEU A 30 8.63 -0.71 -14.92
CA LEU A 30 9.13 -0.29 -16.23
C LEU A 30 10.63 -0.49 -16.33
N TYR A 31 11.38 -0.14 -15.28
CA TYR A 31 12.82 -0.41 -15.22
C TYR A 31 13.14 -1.91 -15.36
N GLU A 32 12.45 -2.79 -14.63
CA GLU A 32 12.64 -4.24 -14.75
C GLU A 32 12.26 -4.77 -16.15
N VAL A 33 11.22 -4.23 -16.80
CA VAL A 33 10.83 -4.63 -18.18
C VAL A 33 11.94 -4.35 -19.20
N PHE A 34 12.63 -3.22 -19.10
CA PHE A 34 13.65 -2.83 -20.09
C PHE A 34 15.02 -3.50 -19.86
N PHE A 35 15.35 -3.84 -18.61
CA PHE A 35 16.72 -4.24 -18.25
C PHE A 35 16.87 -5.69 -17.76
N LYS A 36 15.78 -6.44 -17.56
CA LYS A 36 15.81 -7.75 -16.88
C LYS A 36 14.94 -8.82 -17.55
N ASP A 37 15.17 -10.07 -17.16
CA ASP A 37 14.44 -11.24 -17.65
C ASP A 37 13.00 -11.34 -17.10
N LYS A 38 12.17 -12.17 -17.74
CA LYS A 38 10.76 -12.39 -17.38
C LYS A 38 10.54 -12.81 -15.92
N VAL A 39 11.40 -13.67 -15.38
CA VAL A 39 11.33 -14.12 -13.97
C VAL A 39 11.49 -12.94 -13.01
N ASN A 40 12.30 -11.98 -13.41
CA ASN A 40 12.60 -10.78 -12.65
C ASN A 40 11.42 -9.82 -12.65
N LEU A 41 10.76 -9.67 -13.81
CA LEU A 41 9.50 -8.94 -13.93
C LEU A 41 8.36 -9.56 -13.08
N GLU A 42 8.18 -10.88 -13.13
CA GLU A 42 7.17 -11.57 -12.30
C GLU A 42 7.45 -11.41 -10.82
N SER A 43 8.74 -11.44 -10.44
CA SER A 43 9.18 -11.21 -9.06
C SER A 43 8.87 -9.78 -8.61
N ALA A 44 9.15 -8.80 -9.47
CA ALA A 44 8.89 -7.39 -9.19
C ALA A 44 7.39 -7.09 -9.07
N LEU A 45 6.57 -7.64 -9.98
CA LEU A 45 5.11 -7.56 -9.92
C LEU A 45 4.59 -8.11 -8.60
N THR A 46 5.10 -9.26 -8.19
CA THR A 46 4.68 -9.90 -6.93
C THR A 46 5.04 -9.03 -5.73
N GLY A 47 6.26 -8.47 -5.67
CA GLY A 47 6.66 -7.55 -4.60
C GLY A 47 5.81 -6.28 -4.54
N MET A 48 5.44 -5.72 -5.69
CA MET A 48 4.51 -4.58 -5.78
C MET A 48 3.11 -4.95 -5.27
N VAL A 49 2.57 -6.11 -5.64
CA VAL A 49 1.27 -6.60 -5.16
C VAL A 49 1.27 -6.78 -3.64
N ILE A 50 2.33 -7.36 -3.08
CA ILE A 50 2.49 -7.53 -1.62
C ILE A 50 2.53 -6.18 -0.88
N ALA A 51 3.02 -5.11 -1.51
CA ALA A 51 3.02 -3.78 -0.91
C ALA A 51 1.64 -3.10 -0.95
N ILE A 52 0.91 -3.29 -2.05
CA ILE A 52 -0.33 -2.57 -2.36
C ILE A 52 -1.54 -3.24 -1.69
N VAL A 53 -1.70 -4.56 -1.80
CA VAL A 53 -2.92 -5.25 -1.33
C VAL A 53 -3.14 -5.10 0.18
N PRO A 54 -2.15 -5.31 1.06
CA PRO A 54 -2.32 -5.09 2.49
C PRO A 54 -2.61 -3.61 2.83
N SER A 55 -2.07 -2.68 2.04
CA SER A 55 -2.32 -1.24 2.19
C SER A 55 -3.76 -0.88 1.82
N LEU A 56 -4.30 -1.45 0.73
CA LEU A 56 -5.72 -1.35 0.35
C LEU A 56 -6.64 -1.89 1.43
N ILE A 57 -6.39 -3.11 1.90
CA ILE A 57 -7.20 -3.77 2.93
C ILE A 57 -7.20 -2.94 4.22
N GLY A 58 -6.02 -2.55 4.71
CA GLY A 58 -5.89 -1.73 5.92
C GLY A 58 -6.68 -0.42 5.84
N MET A 59 -6.69 0.22 4.68
CA MET A 59 -7.44 1.47 4.44
C MET A 59 -8.95 1.25 4.41
N ILE A 60 -9.44 0.26 3.68
CA ILE A 60 -10.87 -0.06 3.62
C ILE A 60 -11.39 -0.36 5.04
N PHE A 61 -10.66 -1.16 5.82
CA PHE A 61 -11.02 -1.45 7.20
C PHE A 61 -10.99 -0.20 8.09
N ALA A 62 -10.00 0.68 7.92
CA ALA A 62 -9.94 1.95 8.66
C ALA A 62 -11.14 2.86 8.34
N SER A 63 -11.46 3.06 7.07
CA SER A 63 -12.60 3.91 6.63
C SER A 63 -13.94 3.32 7.03
N PHE A 64 -14.14 2.00 6.87
CA PHE A 64 -15.38 1.34 7.29
C PHE A 64 -15.56 1.49 8.80
N LYS A 65 -14.52 1.20 9.60
CA LYS A 65 -14.60 1.31 11.05
C LYS A 65 -14.82 2.75 11.53
N ALA A 66 -14.22 3.74 10.86
CA ALA A 66 -14.44 5.16 11.14
C ALA A 66 -15.91 5.57 10.90
N LYS A 67 -16.53 5.05 9.84
CA LYS A 67 -17.92 5.32 9.49
C LYS A 67 -18.93 4.66 10.44
N TYR A 68 -18.67 3.44 10.89
CA TYR A 68 -19.60 2.67 11.73
C TYR A 68 -19.41 2.87 13.24
N ARG A 69 -18.22 3.30 13.72
CA ARG A 69 -17.96 3.54 15.16
C ARG A 69 -17.20 4.86 15.42
N PRO A 70 -17.87 6.01 15.25
CA PRO A 70 -17.24 7.33 15.38
C PRO A 70 -16.83 7.72 16.82
N LYS A 71 -17.26 6.96 17.85
CA LYS A 71 -16.87 7.19 19.25
C LYS A 71 -15.60 6.45 19.69
N GLN A 72 -15.04 5.59 18.84
CA GLN A 72 -13.83 4.83 19.18
C GLN A 72 -12.59 5.68 18.88
N SER A 73 -11.55 5.59 19.71
CA SER A 73 -10.35 6.41 19.57
C SER A 73 -9.73 6.19 18.18
N LEU A 74 -9.40 7.27 17.45
CA LEU A 74 -8.72 7.17 16.14
C LEU A 74 -7.42 6.35 16.22
N ASN A 75 -6.80 6.34 17.40
CA ASN A 75 -5.61 5.57 17.71
C ASN A 75 -5.85 4.05 17.62
N ASP A 76 -6.99 3.55 18.14
CA ASP A 76 -7.36 2.14 18.04
C ASP A 76 -7.68 1.72 16.60
N LEU A 77 -8.28 2.62 15.81
CA LEU A 77 -8.52 2.37 14.38
C LEU A 77 -7.20 2.27 13.61
N MET A 78 -6.25 3.16 13.90
CA MET A 78 -4.95 3.20 13.25
C MET A 78 -4.09 1.98 13.63
N GLN A 79 -4.12 1.57 14.91
CA GLN A 79 -3.42 0.37 15.37
C GLN A 79 -3.98 -0.91 14.73
N LEU A 80 -5.31 -1.03 14.63
CA LEU A 80 -5.94 -2.20 14.04
C LEU A 80 -5.66 -2.30 12.53
N SER A 81 -5.76 -1.19 11.80
CA SER A 81 -5.39 -1.12 10.38
C SER A 81 -3.93 -1.53 10.16
N ARG A 82 -3.02 -1.04 11.02
CA ARG A 82 -1.60 -1.39 10.98
C ARG A 82 -1.35 -2.87 11.26
N ASN A 83 -2.01 -3.45 12.26
CA ASN A 83 -1.87 -4.87 12.59
C ASN A 83 -2.36 -5.76 11.44
N ILE A 84 -3.53 -5.46 10.87
CA ILE A 84 -4.07 -6.21 9.72
C ILE A 84 -3.08 -6.13 8.56
N LYS A 85 -2.57 -4.94 8.25
CA LYS A 85 -1.57 -4.76 7.19
C LYS A 85 -0.34 -5.64 7.41
N ILE A 86 0.24 -5.64 8.62
CA ILE A 86 1.42 -6.44 8.95
C ILE A 86 1.15 -7.94 8.79
N ILE A 87 0.05 -8.45 9.35
CA ILE A 87 -0.32 -9.86 9.27
C ILE A 87 -0.48 -10.29 7.81
N TYR A 88 -1.22 -9.52 7.01
CA TYR A 88 -1.40 -9.83 5.58
C TYR A 88 -0.08 -9.77 4.80
N THR A 89 0.79 -8.79 5.08
CA THR A 89 2.11 -8.73 4.44
C THR A 89 2.95 -9.97 4.76
N ILE A 90 3.01 -10.39 6.03
CA ILE A 90 3.76 -11.59 6.43
C ILE A 90 3.21 -12.84 5.72
N VAL A 91 1.88 -13.03 5.75
CA VAL A 91 1.23 -14.16 5.09
C VAL A 91 1.52 -14.17 3.59
N MET A 92 1.42 -13.02 2.92
CA MET A 92 1.73 -12.94 1.49
C MET A 92 3.20 -13.26 1.18
N PHE A 93 4.16 -12.75 1.97
CA PHE A 93 5.57 -13.10 1.78
C PHE A 93 5.84 -14.60 1.95
N ILE A 94 5.25 -15.22 2.98
CA ILE A 94 5.37 -16.66 3.20
C ILE A 94 4.78 -17.44 2.02
N LEU A 95 3.59 -17.06 1.55
CA LEU A 95 2.96 -17.70 0.40
C LEU A 95 3.81 -17.54 -0.86
N THR A 96 4.28 -16.33 -1.15
CA THR A 96 5.11 -16.05 -2.33
C THR A 96 6.41 -16.83 -2.31
N PHE A 97 7.16 -16.82 -1.20
CA PHE A 97 8.45 -17.53 -1.13
C PHE A 97 8.30 -19.05 -1.06
N ARG A 98 7.16 -19.56 -0.57
CA ARG A 98 6.91 -21.00 -0.48
C ARG A 98 6.35 -21.60 -1.77
N PHE A 99 5.50 -20.87 -2.48
CA PHE A 99 4.75 -21.41 -3.62
C PHE A 99 5.25 -20.91 -4.99
N MET A 100 6.00 -19.80 -5.05
CA MET A 100 6.46 -19.25 -6.32
C MET A 100 7.98 -19.39 -6.47
N ALA A 101 8.43 -19.89 -7.62
CA ALA A 101 9.85 -19.97 -7.98
C ALA A 101 10.38 -18.60 -8.45
N LEU A 102 10.26 -17.59 -7.59
CA LEU A 102 10.63 -16.21 -7.86
C LEU A 102 12.00 -15.88 -7.26
N ARG A 103 12.58 -14.79 -7.76
CA ARG A 103 13.84 -14.28 -7.23
C ARG A 103 13.55 -13.47 -5.98
N ASN A 104 13.78 -14.07 -4.81
CA ASN A 104 13.47 -13.48 -3.51
C ASN A 104 14.01 -12.05 -3.34
N VAL A 105 15.23 -11.80 -3.83
CA VAL A 105 15.86 -10.47 -3.79
C VAL A 105 15.07 -9.44 -4.58
N THR A 106 14.59 -9.80 -5.78
CA THR A 106 13.82 -8.91 -6.65
C THR A 106 12.43 -8.63 -6.05
N VAL A 107 11.76 -9.65 -5.49
CA VAL A 107 10.47 -9.48 -4.78
C VAL A 107 10.62 -8.50 -3.62
N LEU A 108 11.65 -8.69 -2.78
CA LEU A 108 11.89 -7.83 -1.63
C LEU A 108 12.28 -6.40 -2.04
N ALA A 109 13.11 -6.25 -3.06
CA ALA A 109 13.49 -4.93 -3.59
C ALA A 109 12.27 -4.17 -4.12
N ALA A 110 11.44 -4.82 -4.93
CA ALA A 110 10.21 -4.24 -5.46
C ALA A 110 9.23 -3.83 -4.36
N TYR A 111 9.08 -4.67 -3.33
CA TYR A 111 8.29 -4.34 -2.14
C TYR A 111 8.83 -3.09 -1.45
N CYS A 112 10.12 -3.05 -1.11
CA CYS A 112 10.74 -1.93 -0.42
C CYS A 112 10.58 -0.62 -1.21
N ILE A 113 10.85 -0.65 -2.52
CA ILE A 113 10.74 0.53 -3.39
C ILE A 113 9.28 1.00 -3.48
N THR A 114 8.34 0.07 -3.61
CA THR A 114 6.91 0.40 -3.64
C THR A 114 6.43 0.97 -2.31
N VAL A 115 6.92 0.43 -1.18
CA VAL A 115 6.64 0.98 0.16
C VAL A 115 7.25 2.37 0.33
N LEU A 116 8.41 2.67 -0.25
CA LEU A 116 8.98 4.03 -0.22
C LEU A 116 8.05 5.06 -0.88
N GLY A 117 7.19 4.65 -1.82
CA GLY A 117 6.11 5.48 -2.36
C GLY A 117 5.17 6.04 -1.30
N PHE A 118 5.04 5.38 -0.13
CA PHE A 118 4.31 5.93 1.01
C PHE A 118 4.92 7.25 1.50
N PHE A 119 6.25 7.34 1.59
CA PHE A 119 6.94 8.53 2.09
C PHE A 119 6.90 9.70 1.10
N ILE A 120 6.71 9.43 -0.19
CA ILE A 120 6.56 10.48 -1.22
C ILE A 120 5.12 10.99 -1.30
N SER A 121 4.13 10.24 -0.80
CA SER A 121 2.73 10.65 -0.77
C SER A 121 2.46 12.06 -0.19
N PRO A 122 3.05 12.48 0.96
CA PRO A 122 2.86 13.84 1.46
C PRO A 122 3.37 14.94 0.53
N LEU A 123 4.31 14.65 -0.39
CA LEU A 123 4.83 15.62 -1.35
C LEU A 123 3.79 16.02 -2.41
N PHE A 124 2.74 15.22 -2.59
CA PHE A 124 1.62 15.53 -3.50
C PHE A 124 0.53 16.38 -2.84
N LYS A 125 0.67 16.71 -1.54
CA LYS A 125 -0.33 17.47 -0.77
C LYS A 125 -0.45 18.93 -1.23
N ASP A 126 0.65 19.54 -1.70
CA ASP A 126 0.69 20.98 -2.00
C ASP A 126 -0.01 21.38 -3.31
N LYS A 127 -0.51 20.43 -4.10
CA LYS A 127 -1.16 20.74 -5.40
C LYS A 127 -2.69 20.84 -5.35
N GLN A 128 -3.35 20.56 -4.23
CA GLN A 128 -4.83 20.57 -4.14
C GLN A 128 -5.43 21.76 -3.35
N GLU A 129 -4.63 22.70 -2.83
CA GLU A 129 -5.15 23.91 -2.16
C GLU A 129 -5.31 25.12 -3.10
N ASN A 130 -5.15 24.96 -4.41
CA ASN A 130 -5.40 26.02 -5.40
C ASN A 130 -6.46 25.58 -6.41
N PHE A 131 -7.74 25.60 -6.03
CA PHE A 131 -8.88 25.77 -6.94
C PHE A 131 -10.11 26.24 -6.18
#